data_AF-A0AAV9ZPT0-F1
#
_entry.id   AF-A0AAV9ZPT0-F1
#
_cell.length_a   1.000
_cell.length_b   1.000
_cell.length_c   1.000
_cell.angle_alpha   90.00
_cell.angle_beta   90.00
_cell.angle_gamma   90.00
#
_symmetry.space_group_name_H-M   'P 1'
#
loop_
_entity.id
_entity.type
_entity.pdbx_description
1 polymer ?
#
loop_
_entity_poly.entity_id
_entity_poly.type
_entity_poly.pdbx_seq_one_letter_code
_entity_poly.pdbx_strand_id
1 'polypeptide(L)'
;MFTPSKRMRFLGVGLASTTSGGFLVSKAKASALQISKLSAPMFERVPDELVAPDWSLLEQQNALENLPRDALEKRCRELALQLHRSTKLDGAREAISAGQNAQLIVQNMTMNKLQKALHEKEKGKKSDRTLMFPGGKGRHLTADEVIVQKLALEEAKKKEEVDKAAKKTRREARKAEKAEIEEKWKGMLAAHAAAVEAWKERCARLREAGTRAKDLPKKPKRPLKPKPKPAEDVSDSDGDESGGDEE
;
A
#
# COMPACT_ATOMS: atom_id res chain seq x y z
N MET A 1 -10.36 -13.13 -4.54
CA MET A 1 -9.36 -12.13 -4.99
C MET A 1 -8.05 -12.83 -5.38
N PHE A 2 -7.69 -12.80 -6.66
CA PHE A 2 -6.43 -13.36 -7.16
C PHE A 2 -5.34 -12.29 -7.21
N THR A 3 -4.25 -12.49 -6.48
CA THR A 3 -3.09 -11.59 -6.51
C THR A 3 -2.36 -11.68 -7.86
N PRO A 4 -1.65 -10.62 -8.31
CA PRO A 4 -0.92 -10.63 -9.59
C PRO A 4 0.05 -11.80 -9.75
N SER A 5 0.69 -12.22 -8.64
CA SER A 5 1.57 -13.39 -8.60
C SER A 5 0.84 -14.70 -8.93
N LYS A 6 -0.39 -14.89 -8.42
CA LYS A 6 -1.20 -16.07 -8.76
C LYS A 6 -1.63 -16.05 -10.24
N ARG A 7 -1.97 -14.88 -10.80
CA ARG A 7 -2.34 -14.77 -12.23
C ARG A 7 -1.19 -15.16 -13.17
N MET A 8 0.05 -14.78 -12.87
CA MET A 8 1.22 -15.22 -13.65
C MET A 8 1.42 -16.75 -13.60
N ARG A 9 1.17 -17.40 -12.46
CA ARG A 9 1.23 -18.87 -12.38
C ARG A 9 0.15 -19.54 -13.24
N PHE A 10 -1.07 -19.01 -13.23
CA PHE A 10 -2.15 -19.55 -14.07
C PHE A 10 -1.85 -19.40 -15.56
N LEU A 11 -1.29 -18.27 -15.99
CA LEU A 11 -0.83 -18.09 -17.38
C LEU A 11 0.27 -19.08 -17.75
N GLY A 12 1.24 -19.32 -16.84
CA GLY A 12 2.26 -20.34 -17.04
C GLY A 12 1.69 -21.76 -17.19
N VAL A 13 0.70 -22.11 -16.36
CA VAL A 13 0.02 -23.42 -16.42
C VAL A 13 -0.77 -23.59 -17.72
N GLY A 14 -1.50 -22.55 -18.16
CA GLY A 14 -2.26 -22.60 -19.42
C GLY A 14 -1.38 -22.65 -20.67
N LEU A 15 -0.20 -22.02 -20.63
CA LEU A 15 0.80 -22.14 -21.71
C LEU A 15 1.46 -23.53 -21.70
N ALA A 16 1.76 -24.08 -20.52
CA ALA A 16 2.34 -25.42 -20.38
C ALA A 16 1.38 -26.55 -20.79
N SER A 17 0.06 -26.33 -20.80
CA SER A 17 -0.93 -27.33 -21.23
C SER A 17 -1.12 -27.42 -22.75
N THR A 18 -0.40 -26.61 -23.54
CA THR A 18 -0.47 -26.70 -25.01
C THR A 18 0.42 -27.84 -25.50
N THR A 19 -0.17 -28.77 -26.24
CA THR A 19 0.45 -30.05 -26.65
C THR A 19 1.49 -29.90 -27.77
N SER A 20 1.59 -28.71 -28.36
CA SER A 20 2.45 -28.41 -29.52
C SER A 20 2.94 -26.97 -29.47
N GLY A 21 3.87 -26.66 -28.56
CA GLY A 21 4.55 -25.36 -28.54
C GLY A 21 5.41 -25.14 -27.31
N GLY A 22 6.73 -25.09 -27.47
CA GLY A 22 7.63 -24.60 -26.43
C GLY A 22 7.68 -23.08 -26.45
N PHE A 23 7.10 -22.42 -25.44
CA PHE A 23 7.17 -20.97 -25.30
C PHE A 23 8.38 -20.57 -24.45
N LEU A 24 9.35 -19.91 -25.05
CA LEU A 24 10.42 -19.21 -24.32
C LEU A 24 9.83 -17.96 -23.65
N VAL A 25 9.34 -18.12 -22.42
CA VAL A 25 8.99 -16.99 -21.55
C VAL A 25 10.28 -16.38 -21.00
N SER A 26 11.03 -15.68 -21.85
CA SER A 26 12.11 -14.83 -21.37
C SER A 26 11.51 -13.64 -20.62
N LYS A 27 12.09 -13.25 -19.49
CA LYS A 27 11.79 -11.96 -18.85
C LYS A 27 12.32 -10.86 -19.76
N ALA A 28 11.59 -10.54 -20.82
CA ALA A 28 11.91 -9.43 -21.69
C ALA A 28 11.94 -8.17 -20.82
N LYS A 29 13.10 -7.51 -20.78
CA LYS A 29 13.23 -6.18 -20.17
C LYS A 29 12.29 -5.29 -20.98
N ALA A 30 11.27 -4.73 -20.33
CA ALA A 30 10.38 -3.78 -20.97
C ALA A 30 11.26 -2.64 -21.49
N SER A 31 11.35 -2.50 -22.82
CA SER A 31 12.15 -1.45 -23.42
C SER A 31 11.47 -0.10 -23.17
N ALA A 32 12.24 0.99 -23.09
CA ALA A 32 11.69 2.33 -22.92
C ALA A 32 10.61 2.65 -23.99
N LEU A 33 10.78 2.12 -25.20
CA LEU A 33 9.82 2.21 -26.31
C LEU A 33 8.50 1.47 -26.07
N GLN A 34 8.50 0.38 -25.30
CA GLN A 34 7.26 -0.30 -24.91
C GLN A 34 6.53 0.44 -23.79
N ILE A 35 7.30 1.11 -22.93
CA ILE A 35 6.76 1.89 -21.81
C ILE A 35 6.19 3.22 -22.31
N SER A 36 6.83 3.88 -23.28
CA SER A 36 6.28 5.08 -23.92
C SER A 36 5.01 4.82 -24.74
N LYS A 37 4.75 3.56 -25.11
CA LYS A 37 3.50 3.12 -25.73
C LYS A 37 2.37 2.84 -24.74
N LEU A 38 2.63 2.88 -23.43
CA LEU A 38 1.55 2.84 -22.45
C LEU A 38 0.73 4.11 -22.64
N SER A 39 -0.53 3.91 -23.02
CA SER A 39 -1.49 5.00 -23.19
C SER A 39 -1.51 5.87 -21.93
N ALA A 40 -1.60 7.18 -22.14
CA ALA A 40 -1.73 8.16 -21.07
C ALA A 40 -2.88 7.76 -20.13
N PRO A 41 -2.84 8.13 -18.84
CA PRO A 41 -3.97 7.97 -17.94
C PRO A 41 -5.24 8.51 -18.60
N MET A 42 -6.16 7.61 -18.96
CA MET A 42 -7.43 8.01 -19.53
C MET A 42 -8.36 8.24 -18.35
N PHE A 43 -8.61 9.51 -18.06
CA PHE A 43 -9.64 9.88 -17.12
C PHE A 43 -11.00 9.67 -17.79
N GLU A 44 -11.49 8.44 -17.74
CA GLU A 44 -12.86 8.13 -18.11
C GLU A 44 -13.81 8.99 -17.26
N ARG A 45 -14.68 9.73 -17.93
CA ARG A 45 -15.75 10.48 -17.30
C ARG A 45 -17.01 9.64 -17.36
N VAL A 46 -17.90 9.88 -16.40
CA VAL A 46 -19.25 9.31 -16.47
C VAL A 46 -19.89 9.76 -17.78
N PRO A 47 -20.44 8.85 -18.61
CA PRO A 47 -21.09 9.23 -19.85
C PRO A 47 -22.21 10.25 -19.61
N ASP A 48 -22.27 11.31 -20.42
CA ASP A 48 -23.28 12.37 -20.31
C ASP A 48 -24.71 11.85 -20.55
N GLU A 49 -24.84 10.66 -21.15
CA GLU A 49 -26.10 9.94 -21.34
C GLU A 49 -26.77 9.54 -20.01
N LEU A 50 -26.02 9.45 -18.91
CA LEU A 50 -26.55 9.11 -17.60
C LEU A 50 -27.13 10.35 -16.91
N VAL A 51 -28.45 10.48 -17.01
CA VAL A 51 -29.21 11.54 -16.33
C VAL A 51 -28.97 11.49 -14.81
N ALA A 52 -28.56 12.63 -14.24
CA ALA A 52 -28.38 12.77 -12.79
C ALA A 52 -29.72 12.55 -12.05
N PRO A 53 -29.73 11.84 -10.91
CA PRO A 53 -30.94 11.67 -10.12
C PRO A 53 -31.38 13.01 -9.53
N ASP A 54 -32.69 13.25 -9.54
CA ASP A 54 -33.26 14.42 -8.89
C ASP A 54 -33.46 14.14 -7.39
N TRP A 55 -32.59 14.73 -6.57
CA TRP A 55 -32.61 14.56 -5.12
C TRP A 55 -33.60 15.49 -4.41
N SER A 56 -34.14 16.50 -5.11
CA SER A 56 -35.10 17.45 -4.52
C SER A 56 -36.39 16.77 -4.03
N LEU A 57 -36.72 15.59 -4.58
CA LEU A 57 -37.86 14.76 -4.17
C LEU A 57 -37.77 14.26 -2.72
N LEU A 58 -36.57 14.19 -2.15
CA LEU A 58 -36.37 13.83 -0.74
C LEU A 58 -36.66 15.00 0.20
N GLU A 59 -36.48 16.24 -0.24
CA GLU A 59 -36.68 17.44 0.58
C GLU A 59 -38.18 17.73 0.80
N GLN A 60 -39.04 17.24 -0.08
CA GLN A 60 -40.50 17.44 -0.03
C GLN A 60 -41.23 16.47 0.94
N GLN A 61 -40.54 15.88 1.93
CA GLN A 61 -41.15 14.90 2.85
C GLN A 61 -42.25 15.50 3.74
N ASN A 62 -42.16 16.80 4.06
CA ASN A 62 -43.12 17.47 4.95
C ASN A 62 -44.54 17.59 4.37
N ALA A 63 -44.72 17.39 3.07
CA ALA A 63 -46.03 17.45 2.42
C ALA A 63 -46.85 16.15 2.53
N LEU A 64 -46.26 15.06 3.06
CA LEU A 64 -46.80 13.70 2.96
C LEU A 64 -48.10 13.44 3.73
N GLU A 65 -48.36 14.17 4.81
CA GLU A 65 -49.42 13.84 5.77
C GLU A 65 -50.85 13.99 5.22
N ASN A 66 -51.05 14.75 4.14
CA ASN A 66 -52.38 15.04 3.58
C ASN A 66 -52.51 14.73 2.08
N LEU A 67 -51.63 13.93 1.48
CA LEU A 67 -51.75 13.59 0.05
C LEU A 67 -52.84 12.53 -0.20
N PRO A 68 -53.63 12.68 -1.27
CA PRO A 68 -54.52 11.61 -1.73
C PRO A 68 -53.69 10.40 -2.17
N ARG A 69 -54.27 9.20 -2.03
CA ARG A 69 -53.61 7.92 -2.35
C ARG A 69 -52.97 7.90 -3.73
N ASP A 70 -53.64 8.42 -4.75
CA ASP A 70 -53.13 8.44 -6.13
C ASP A 70 -51.85 9.27 -6.28
N ALA A 71 -51.74 10.37 -5.53
CA ALA A 71 -50.54 11.20 -5.53
C ALA A 71 -49.38 10.50 -4.80
N LEU A 72 -49.69 9.74 -3.74
CA LEU A 72 -48.71 8.91 -3.05
C LEU A 72 -48.15 7.81 -3.97
N GLU A 73 -49.02 7.11 -4.71
CA GLU A 73 -48.60 6.07 -5.66
C GLU A 73 -47.71 6.64 -6.78
N LYS A 74 -48.05 7.81 -7.33
CA LYS A 74 -47.20 8.51 -8.32
C LYS A 74 -45.82 8.84 -7.75
N ARG A 75 -45.78 9.40 -6.54
CA ARG A 75 -44.53 9.73 -5.85
C ARG A 75 -43.68 8.50 -5.56
N CYS A 76 -44.29 7.39 -5.15
CA CYS A 76 -43.57 6.12 -4.96
C CYS A 76 -42.93 5.63 -6.27
N ARG A 77 -43.64 5.74 -7.40
CA ARG A 77 -43.09 5.38 -8.72
C ARG A 77 -41.92 6.30 -9.13
N GLU A 78 -42.05 7.61 -8.89
CA GLU A 78 -40.97 8.57 -9.16
C GLU A 78 -39.73 8.28 -8.31
N LEU A 79 -39.90 8.08 -7.00
CA LEU A 79 -38.79 7.72 -6.11
C LEU A 79 -38.13 6.39 -6.50
N ALA A 80 -38.92 5.37 -6.86
CA ALA A 80 -38.39 4.11 -7.36
C ALA A 80 -37.57 4.29 -8.65
N LEU A 81 -38.03 5.16 -9.56
CA LEU A 81 -37.33 5.48 -10.79
C LEU A 81 -36.02 6.23 -10.52
N GLN A 82 -36.01 7.20 -9.59
CA GLN A 82 -34.79 7.91 -9.22
C GLN A 82 -33.78 7.00 -8.52
N LEU A 83 -34.23 6.08 -7.67
CA LEU A 83 -33.37 5.07 -7.05
C LEU A 83 -32.76 4.14 -8.11
N HIS A 84 -33.55 3.74 -9.12
CA HIS A 84 -33.01 2.97 -10.25
C HIS A 84 -31.98 3.75 -11.06
N ARG A 85 -32.17 5.07 -11.23
CA ARG A 85 -31.17 5.93 -11.87
C ARG A 85 -29.89 6.04 -11.05
N SER A 86 -30.00 6.29 -9.74
CA SER A 86 -28.84 6.44 -8.87
C SER A 86 -28.01 5.16 -8.81
N THR A 87 -28.66 4.01 -8.67
CA THR A 87 -27.97 2.69 -8.65
C THR A 87 -27.21 2.41 -9.95
N LYS A 88 -27.78 2.76 -11.12
CA LYS A 88 -27.05 2.69 -12.40
C LYS A 88 -25.84 3.61 -12.44
N LEU A 89 -25.98 4.83 -11.96
CA LEU A 89 -24.93 5.84 -11.95
C LEU A 89 -23.78 5.43 -11.00
N ASP A 90 -24.13 4.90 -9.83
CA ASP A 90 -23.16 4.36 -8.88
C ASP A 90 -22.42 3.16 -9.46
N GLY A 91 -23.11 2.23 -10.12
CA GLY A 91 -22.46 1.12 -10.82
C GLY A 91 -21.49 1.57 -11.91
N ALA A 92 -21.86 2.60 -12.69
CA ALA A 92 -20.96 3.18 -13.69
C ALA A 92 -19.73 3.85 -13.04
N ARG A 93 -19.92 4.58 -11.93
CA ARG A 93 -18.82 5.21 -11.18
C ARG A 93 -17.88 4.18 -10.56
N GLU A 94 -18.41 3.10 -10.00
CA GLU A 94 -17.61 2.00 -9.47
C GLU A 94 -16.76 1.34 -10.57
N ALA A 95 -17.34 1.10 -11.74
CA ALA A 95 -16.62 0.54 -12.88
C ALA A 95 -15.47 1.47 -13.34
N ILE A 96 -15.74 2.78 -13.47
CA ILE A 96 -14.74 3.79 -13.82
C ILE A 96 -13.63 3.84 -12.75
N SER A 97 -14.00 3.91 -11.48
CA SER A 97 -13.03 3.93 -10.37
C SER A 97 -12.17 2.68 -10.34
N ALA A 98 -12.76 1.50 -10.58
CA ALA A 98 -12.03 0.24 -10.69
C ALA A 98 -11.03 0.26 -11.87
N GLY A 99 -11.45 0.79 -13.03
CA GLY A 99 -10.59 0.98 -14.20
C GLY A 99 -9.40 1.91 -13.92
N GLN A 100 -9.68 3.07 -13.33
CA GLN A 100 -8.65 4.06 -12.96
C GLN A 100 -7.67 3.50 -11.92
N ASN A 101 -8.17 2.81 -10.89
CA ASN A 101 -7.33 2.14 -9.89
C ASN A 101 -6.43 1.07 -10.52
N ALA A 102 -6.97 0.27 -11.45
CA ALA A 102 -6.18 -0.72 -12.17
C ALA A 102 -5.08 -0.05 -13.01
N GLN A 103 -5.37 1.06 -13.68
CA GLN A 103 -4.38 1.82 -14.44
C GLN A 103 -3.27 2.37 -13.55
N LEU A 104 -3.61 2.94 -12.38
CA LEU A 104 -2.64 3.45 -11.41
C LEU A 104 -1.71 2.33 -10.91
N ILE A 105 -2.25 1.14 -10.64
CA ILE A 105 -1.43 -0.02 -10.25
C ILE A 105 -0.46 -0.41 -11.38
N VAL A 106 -0.92 -0.42 -12.63
CA VAL A 106 -0.06 -0.71 -13.80
C VAL A 106 1.05 0.32 -13.94
N GLN A 107 0.73 1.61 -13.83
CA GLN A 107 1.71 2.70 -13.88
C GLN A 107 2.73 2.61 -12.74
N ASN A 108 2.30 2.30 -11.52
CA ASN A 108 3.22 2.08 -10.40
C ASN A 108 4.14 0.88 -10.64
N MET A 109 3.63 -0.22 -11.21
CA MET A 109 4.46 -1.37 -11.56
C MET A 109 5.49 -1.04 -12.64
N THR A 110 5.13 -0.22 -13.63
CA THR A 110 6.04 0.17 -14.71
C THR A 110 7.08 1.17 -14.20
N MET A 111 6.68 2.14 -13.37
CA MET A 111 7.60 3.07 -12.70
C MET A 111 8.62 2.33 -11.83
N ASN A 112 8.18 1.37 -11.02
CA ASN A 112 9.09 0.54 -10.22
C ASN A 112 10.08 -0.26 -11.08
N LYS A 113 9.67 -0.73 -12.27
CA LYS A 113 10.57 -1.41 -13.21
C LYS A 113 11.57 -0.44 -13.83
N LEU A 114 11.14 0.76 -14.21
CA LEU A 114 12.02 1.81 -14.71
C LEU A 114 13.06 2.21 -13.68
N GLN A 115 12.64 2.48 -12.44
CA GLN A 115 13.53 2.82 -11.34
C GLN A 115 14.56 1.72 -11.10
N LYS A 116 14.16 0.45 -11.11
CA LYS A 116 15.11 -0.68 -11.01
C LYS A 116 16.08 -0.72 -12.17
N ALA A 117 15.60 -0.54 -13.40
CA ALA A 117 16.46 -0.55 -14.59
C ALA A 117 17.43 0.64 -14.60
N LEU A 118 16.98 1.82 -14.16
CA LEU A 118 17.81 3.02 -14.00
C LEU A 118 18.88 2.76 -12.94
N HIS A 119 18.47 2.30 -11.77
CA HIS A 119 19.38 1.99 -10.67
C HIS A 119 20.39 0.87 -11.01
N GLU A 120 20.00 -0.15 -11.81
CA GLU A 120 20.94 -1.15 -12.34
C GLU A 120 21.96 -0.53 -13.31
N LYS A 121 21.57 0.48 -14.10
CA LYS A 121 22.48 1.20 -15.00
C LYS A 121 23.40 2.13 -14.21
N GLU A 122 22.86 2.90 -13.28
CA GLU A 122 23.61 3.86 -12.44
C GLU A 122 24.62 3.17 -11.55
N LYS A 123 24.22 2.09 -10.87
CA LYS A 123 25.16 1.35 -10.00
C LYS A 123 26.18 0.52 -10.76
N GLY A 124 25.98 0.36 -12.07
CA GLY A 124 26.76 -0.54 -12.91
C GLY A 124 26.87 -1.95 -12.31
N LYS A 125 27.61 -2.83 -12.98
CA LYS A 125 28.32 -3.84 -12.21
C LYS A 125 29.47 -3.09 -11.57
N LYS A 126 29.56 -3.03 -10.23
CA LYS A 126 30.86 -2.77 -9.57
C LYS A 126 31.80 -3.80 -10.16
N SER A 127 32.58 -3.42 -11.17
CA SER A 127 33.49 -4.35 -11.79
C SER A 127 34.39 -4.78 -10.66
N ASP A 128 34.48 -6.08 -10.42
CA ASP A 128 35.43 -6.66 -9.47
C ASP A 128 36.88 -6.47 -9.94
N ARG A 129 37.09 -5.66 -11.00
CA ARG A 129 38.30 -4.83 -11.11
C ARG A 129 38.30 -3.91 -9.91
N THR A 130 38.87 -4.38 -8.80
CA THR A 130 39.51 -3.51 -7.81
C THR A 130 40.22 -2.41 -8.58
N LEU A 131 39.63 -1.21 -8.58
CA LEU A 131 40.36 -0.01 -8.93
C LEU A 131 41.51 -0.02 -7.93
N MET A 132 42.71 -0.41 -8.36
CA MET A 132 43.89 -0.39 -7.50
C MET A 132 44.19 1.03 -7.01
N PHE A 133 43.59 2.03 -7.66
CA PHE A 133 43.72 3.45 -7.33
C PHE A 133 42.33 4.06 -7.13
N PRO A 134 41.99 4.57 -5.94
CA PRO A 134 40.80 5.39 -5.76
C PRO A 134 40.88 6.62 -6.68
N GLY A 135 39.83 6.85 -7.49
CA GLY A 135 39.77 7.96 -8.45
C GLY A 135 40.20 7.65 -9.89
N GLY A 136 40.60 6.41 -10.21
CA GLY A 136 40.75 5.93 -11.60
C GLY A 136 41.92 6.51 -12.42
N LYS A 137 42.72 7.41 -11.84
CA LYS A 137 43.95 7.95 -12.46
C LYS A 137 45.12 7.01 -12.16
N GLY A 138 45.87 6.60 -13.18
CA GLY A 138 47.09 5.82 -13.00
C GLY A 138 48.13 6.62 -12.21
N ARG A 139 48.59 6.10 -11.07
CA ARG A 139 49.67 6.68 -10.28
C ARG A 139 50.88 5.75 -10.35
N HIS A 140 52.07 6.33 -10.50
CA HIS A 140 53.30 5.61 -10.23
C HIS A 140 53.45 5.53 -8.71
N LEU A 141 53.20 4.36 -8.14
CA LEU A 141 53.41 4.08 -6.72
C LEU A 141 54.65 3.19 -6.59
N THR A 142 55.43 3.43 -5.53
CA THR A 142 56.47 2.49 -5.08
C THR A 142 55.84 1.25 -4.44
N ALA A 143 56.59 0.15 -4.33
CA ALA A 143 56.06 -1.13 -3.86
C ALA A 143 55.36 -1.04 -2.48
N ASP A 144 55.91 -0.24 -1.57
CA ASP A 144 55.37 -0.09 -0.21
C ASP A 144 54.04 0.68 -0.19
N GLU A 145 53.89 1.69 -1.05
CA GLU A 145 52.66 2.49 -1.16
C GLU A 145 51.48 1.66 -1.71
N VAL A 146 51.76 0.71 -2.62
CA VAL A 146 50.77 -0.23 -3.14
C VAL A 146 50.25 -1.16 -2.03
N ILE A 147 51.13 -1.62 -1.13
CA ILE A 147 50.77 -2.51 -0.02
C ILE A 147 49.85 -1.77 0.96
N VAL A 148 50.22 -0.55 1.35
CA VAL A 148 49.42 0.28 2.27
C VAL A 148 48.03 0.57 1.69
N GLN A 149 47.93 0.91 0.39
CA GLN A 149 46.64 1.17 -0.24
C GLN A 149 45.76 -0.09 -0.35
N LYS A 150 46.34 -1.25 -0.65
CA LYS A 150 45.58 -2.51 -0.66
C LYS A 150 45.01 -2.84 0.72
N LEU A 151 45.82 -2.71 1.77
CA LEU A 151 45.36 -2.95 3.14
C LEU A 151 44.23 -1.98 3.53
N ALA A 152 44.37 -0.69 3.22
CA ALA A 152 43.33 0.30 3.48
C ALA A 152 42.02 0.00 2.73
N LEU A 153 42.09 -0.45 1.47
CA LEU A 153 40.91 -0.86 0.70
C LEU A 153 40.25 -2.12 1.27
N GLU A 154 41.02 -3.10 1.73
CA GLU A 154 40.48 -4.30 2.38
C GLU A 154 39.82 -3.97 3.72
N GLU A 155 40.42 -3.09 4.53
CA GLU A 155 39.81 -2.62 5.77
C GLU A 155 38.52 -1.83 5.51
N ALA A 156 38.49 -0.97 4.49
CA ALA A 156 37.28 -0.25 4.10
C ALA A 156 36.16 -1.20 3.66
N LYS A 157 36.48 -2.24 2.87
CA LYS A 157 35.52 -3.29 2.49
C LYS A 157 34.98 -4.03 3.72
N LYS A 158 35.87 -4.42 4.65
CA LYS A 158 35.48 -5.10 5.90
C LYS A 158 34.57 -4.21 6.76
N LYS A 159 34.87 -2.92 6.89
CA LYS A 159 34.01 -1.95 7.59
C LYS A 159 32.64 -1.82 6.92
N GLU A 160 32.59 -1.71 5.59
CA GLU A 160 31.31 -1.63 4.85
C GLU A 160 30.46 -2.90 5.02
N GLU A 161 31.09 -4.08 5.08
CA GLU A 161 30.41 -5.35 5.35
C GLU A 161 29.88 -5.45 6.78
N VAL A 162 30.67 -5.03 7.76
CA VAL A 162 30.27 -4.96 9.17
C VAL A 162 29.09 -3.98 9.34
N ASP A 163 29.15 -2.80 8.73
CA ASP A 163 28.07 -1.81 8.79
C ASP A 163 26.78 -2.32 8.14
N LYS A 164 26.89 -3.03 7.01
CA LYS A 164 25.73 -3.67 6.37
C LYS A 164 25.13 -4.76 7.25
N ALA A 165 25.96 -5.57 7.91
CA ALA A 165 25.51 -6.58 8.84
C ALA A 165 24.81 -5.94 10.06
N ALA A 166 25.41 -4.91 10.66
CA ALA A 166 24.83 -4.17 11.78
C ALA A 166 23.49 -3.48 11.40
N LYS A 167 23.39 -2.93 10.18
CA LYS A 167 22.12 -2.36 9.68
C LYS A 167 21.04 -3.43 9.52
N LYS A 168 21.39 -4.65 9.07
CA LYS A 168 20.44 -5.76 8.96
C LYS A 168 19.94 -6.22 10.33
N THR A 169 20.84 -6.46 11.28
CA THR A 169 20.46 -6.88 12.64
C THR A 169 19.61 -5.83 13.34
N ARG A 170 19.92 -4.53 13.19
CA ARG A 170 19.08 -3.43 13.71
C ARG A 170 17.67 -3.43 13.10
N ARG A 171 17.54 -3.70 11.79
CA ARG A 171 16.23 -3.80 11.12
C ARG A 171 15.42 -5.00 11.62
N GLU A 172 16.07 -6.14 11.82
CA GLU A 172 15.43 -7.35 12.34
C GLU A 172 15.00 -7.17 13.79
N ALA A 173 15.84 -6.58 14.65
CA ALA A 173 15.49 -6.24 16.03
C ALA A 173 14.28 -5.28 16.10
N ARG A 174 14.27 -4.21 15.28
CA ARG A 174 13.11 -3.30 15.17
C ARG A 174 11.84 -4.00 14.69
N LYS A 175 11.96 -5.00 13.81
CA LYS A 175 10.81 -5.79 13.33
C LYS A 175 10.28 -6.70 14.44
N ALA A 176 11.16 -7.34 15.21
CA ALA A 176 10.79 -8.17 16.34
C ALA A 176 10.08 -7.35 17.44
N GLU A 177 10.64 -6.19 17.80
CA GLU A 177 10.02 -5.29 18.79
C GLU A 177 8.61 -4.84 18.37
N LYS A 178 8.44 -4.46 17.08
CA LYS A 178 7.11 -4.11 16.54
C LYS A 178 6.13 -5.28 16.61
N ALA A 179 6.59 -6.51 16.31
CA ALA A 179 5.75 -7.70 16.38
C ALA A 179 5.29 -7.99 17.82
N GLU A 180 6.18 -7.89 18.80
CA GLU A 180 5.83 -8.06 20.22
C GLU A 180 4.79 -7.02 20.70
N ILE A 181 4.95 -5.76 20.28
CA ILE A 181 4.00 -4.69 20.60
C ILE A 181 2.64 -4.98 19.97
N GLU A 182 2.61 -5.47 18.73
CA GLU A 182 1.38 -5.85 18.05
C GLU A 182 0.67 -7.04 18.69
N GLU A 183 1.41 -8.06 19.14
CA GLU A 183 0.82 -9.20 19.88
C GLU A 183 0.23 -8.76 21.22
N LYS A 184 0.97 -7.95 22.00
CA LYS A 184 0.46 -7.37 23.25
C LYS A 184 -0.80 -6.53 23.00
N TRP A 185 -0.83 -5.77 21.92
CA TRP A 185 -2.00 -4.98 21.53
C TRP A 185 -3.20 -5.84 21.13
N LYS A 186 -2.98 -6.92 20.37
CA LYS A 186 -4.04 -7.89 20.04
C LYS A 186 -4.62 -8.53 21.31
N GLY A 187 -3.77 -8.92 22.26
CA GLY A 187 -4.20 -9.45 23.55
C GLY A 187 -5.07 -8.45 24.33
N MET A 188 -4.65 -7.18 24.41
CA MET A 188 -5.44 -6.12 25.06
C MET A 188 -6.79 -5.86 24.37
N LEU A 189 -6.83 -5.90 23.04
CA LEU A 189 -8.08 -5.76 22.30
C LEU A 189 -9.04 -6.91 22.56
N ALA A 190 -8.54 -8.15 22.61
CA ALA A 190 -9.34 -9.33 22.93
C ALA A 190 -9.90 -9.27 24.36
N ALA A 191 -9.08 -8.89 25.34
CA ALA A 191 -9.52 -8.71 26.72
C ALA A 191 -10.58 -7.61 26.84
N HIS A 192 -10.41 -6.49 26.14
CA HIS A 192 -11.42 -5.42 26.11
C HIS A 192 -12.72 -5.86 25.43
N ALA A 193 -12.65 -6.64 24.34
CA ALA A 193 -13.83 -7.20 23.69
C ALA A 193 -14.62 -8.09 24.66
N ALA A 194 -13.94 -9.01 25.36
CA ALA A 194 -14.56 -9.85 26.38
C ALA A 194 -15.19 -9.02 27.52
N ALA A 195 -14.51 -7.97 27.99
CA ALA A 195 -15.03 -7.08 29.01
C ALA A 195 -16.28 -6.30 28.55
N VAL A 196 -16.35 -5.92 27.26
CA VAL A 196 -17.52 -5.25 26.69
C VAL A 196 -18.69 -6.20 26.56
N GLU A 197 -18.48 -7.46 26.17
CA GLU A 197 -19.56 -8.46 26.12
C GLU A 197 -20.10 -8.77 27.52
N ALA A 198 -19.24 -9.04 28.50
CA ALA A 198 -19.66 -9.23 29.89
C ALA A 198 -20.40 -8.01 30.46
N TRP A 199 -19.99 -6.79 30.09
CA TRP A 199 -20.70 -5.57 30.45
C TRP A 199 -22.08 -5.48 29.78
N LYS A 200 -22.22 -5.85 28.50
CA LYS A 200 -23.51 -5.89 27.81
C LYS A 200 -24.47 -6.89 28.46
N GLU A 201 -23.98 -8.09 28.79
CA GLU A 201 -24.77 -9.12 29.49
C GLU A 201 -25.25 -8.61 30.86
N ARG A 202 -24.36 -8.00 31.64
CA ARG A 202 -24.72 -7.40 32.93
C ARG A 202 -25.76 -6.28 32.79
N CYS A 203 -25.61 -5.42 31.78
CA CYS A 203 -26.58 -4.38 31.47
C CYS A 203 -27.94 -4.94 31.02
N ALA A 204 -27.95 -6.02 30.23
CA ALA A 204 -29.17 -6.70 29.82
C ALA A 204 -29.92 -7.26 31.04
N ARG A 205 -29.22 -7.99 31.92
CA ARG A 205 -29.79 -8.53 33.16
C ARG A 205 -30.36 -7.44 34.08
N LEU A 206 -29.67 -6.30 34.19
CA LEU A 206 -30.13 -5.17 35.01
C LEU A 206 -31.36 -4.47 34.41
N ARG A 207 -31.47 -4.40 33.07
CA ARG A 207 -32.68 -3.88 32.42
C ARG A 207 -33.89 -4.78 32.63
N GLU A 208 -33.70 -6.11 32.53
CA GLU A 208 -34.75 -7.09 32.81
C GLU A 208 -35.24 -6.99 34.26
N ALA A 209 -34.35 -6.68 35.20
CA ALA A 209 -34.70 -6.43 36.60
C ALA A 209 -35.35 -5.05 36.87
N GLY A 210 -35.65 -4.26 35.82
CA GLY A 210 -36.37 -2.98 35.96
C GLY A 210 -35.53 -1.80 36.48
N THR A 211 -34.19 -1.90 36.47
CA THR A 211 -33.35 -0.77 36.88
C THR A 211 -33.41 0.38 35.88
N ARG A 212 -33.37 1.62 36.38
CA ARG A 212 -33.44 2.82 35.54
C ARG A 212 -32.15 2.96 34.73
N ALA A 213 -32.27 3.49 33.51
CA ALA A 213 -31.15 3.68 32.58
C ALA A 213 -29.93 4.43 33.16
N LYS A 214 -30.15 5.30 34.16
CA LYS A 214 -29.12 6.11 34.83
C LYS A 214 -28.25 5.30 35.80
N ASP A 215 -28.74 4.16 36.27
CA ASP A 215 -28.07 3.32 37.28
C ASP A 215 -27.29 2.16 36.65
N LEU A 216 -27.25 2.07 35.31
CA LEU A 216 -26.48 1.06 34.61
C LEU A 216 -24.96 1.32 34.77
N PRO A 217 -24.16 0.26 34.88
CA PRO A 217 -22.71 0.40 34.96
C PRO A 217 -22.17 1.11 33.71
N LYS A 218 -21.16 1.95 33.88
CA LYS A 218 -20.50 2.64 32.76
C LYS A 218 -19.78 1.66 31.85
N LYS A 219 -19.78 1.94 30.54
CA LYS A 219 -19.08 1.11 29.55
C LYS A 219 -17.56 1.09 29.83
N PRO A 220 -16.89 -0.07 29.69
CA PRO A 220 -15.45 -0.15 29.78
C PRO A 220 -14.76 0.84 28.83
N LYS A 221 -13.71 1.52 29.32
CA LYS A 221 -12.90 2.43 28.49
C LYS A 221 -11.98 1.61 27.59
N ARG A 222 -11.89 2.00 26.31
CA ARG A 222 -11.00 1.35 25.34
C ARG A 222 -9.54 1.53 25.76
N PRO A 223 -8.72 0.46 25.82
CA PRO A 223 -7.30 0.60 26.11
C PRO A 223 -6.62 1.41 25.00
N LEU A 224 -5.62 2.20 25.36
CA LEU A 224 -4.76 2.91 24.41
C LEU A 224 -3.66 1.98 23.92
N LYS A 225 -3.25 2.12 22.65
CA LYS A 225 -2.15 1.34 22.11
C LYS A 225 -0.88 1.68 22.88
N PRO A 226 -0.13 0.68 23.40
CA PRO A 226 1.14 0.93 24.07
C PRO A 226 2.07 1.61 23.07
N LYS A 227 2.63 2.76 23.46
CA LYS A 227 3.61 3.45 22.64
C LYS A 227 4.90 2.62 22.64
N PRO A 228 5.57 2.46 21.49
CA PRO A 228 6.93 1.95 21.50
C PRO A 228 7.77 2.85 22.42
N LYS A 229 8.70 2.27 23.18
CA LYS A 229 9.67 3.09 23.92
C LYS A 229 10.33 4.02 22.91
N PRO A 230 10.49 5.33 23.19
CA PRO A 230 11.31 6.17 22.35
C PRO A 230 12.71 5.54 22.40
N ALA A 231 13.12 4.94 21.29
CA ALA A 231 14.53 4.66 21.07
C ALA A 231 15.20 6.03 21.16
N GLU A 232 16.17 6.17 22.06
CA GLU A 232 17.00 7.35 22.17
C GLU A 232 17.39 7.85 20.76
N ASP A 233 17.23 9.16 20.57
CA ASP A 233 17.51 9.89 19.36
C ASP A 233 18.78 9.37 18.67
N VAL A 234 18.58 8.71 17.54
CA VAL A 234 19.48 8.90 16.40
C VAL A 234 18.59 9.41 15.30
N SER A 235 18.37 10.72 15.32
CA SER A 235 18.31 11.60 14.16
C SER A 235 18.47 10.80 12.85
N ASP A 236 17.34 10.38 12.26
CA ASP A 236 17.27 10.14 10.82
C ASP A 236 17.26 11.54 10.18
N SER A 237 18.42 12.20 10.21
CA SER A 237 18.75 13.19 9.21
C SER A 237 19.01 12.39 7.94
N ASP A 238 17.93 12.13 7.18
CA ASP A 238 17.98 11.77 5.76
C ASP A 238 18.63 12.96 5.02
N GLY A 239 19.94 13.11 5.21
CA GLY A 239 20.81 13.95 4.41
C GLY A 239 21.11 13.19 3.13
N ASP A 240 20.27 13.44 2.14
CA ASP A 240 20.54 13.21 0.72
C ASP A 240 21.86 13.92 0.36
N GLU A 241 23.00 13.23 0.47
CA GLU A 241 24.26 13.66 -0.14
C GLU A 241 24.15 13.51 -1.66
N SER A 242 23.45 14.47 -2.25
CA SER A 242 23.66 14.89 -3.64
C SER A 242 25.08 15.45 -3.74
N GLY A 243 26.05 14.56 -3.98
CA GLY A 243 27.41 14.91 -4.37
C GLY A 243 27.42 15.55 -5.75
N GLY A 244 27.20 16.86 -5.80
CA GLY A 244 27.59 17.71 -6.91
C GLY A 244 29.05 18.09 -6.75
N ASP A 245 29.95 17.30 -7.35
CA ASP A 245 31.29 17.77 -7.70
C ASP A 245 31.15 18.56 -9.02
N GLU A 246 31.12 19.89 -8.93
CA GLU A 246 31.50 20.78 -10.02
C GLU A 246 32.90 21.33 -9.71
N GLU A 247 33.89 20.86 -10.47
CA GLU A 247 34.99 21.68 -11.00
C GLU A 247 34.82 21.77 -12.52
#